data_AF-A0A527GKD3-F1
#
_entry.id   AF-A0A527GKD3-F1
#
_cell.length_a   1.000
_cell.length_b   1.000
_cell.length_c   1.000
_cell.angle_alpha   90.00
_cell.angle_beta   90.00
_cell.angle_gamma   90.00
#
_symmetry.space_group_name_H-M   'P 1'
#
loop_
_entity.id
_entity.type
_entity.pdbx_description
1 polymer ?
#
loop_
_entity_poly.entity_id
_entity_poly.type
_entity_poly.pdbx_seq_one_letter_code
_entity_poly.pdbx_strand_id
1 'polypeptide(L)'
;ALARGELRTIAATTWAEYKQHIEKDPALTRRFQVVKIEEPSEAVAVLMLRGVAGVLEQHHKVQILDEAIEAAVALSHRYIPARQLPDKAVSLLDTACARVAVSQHATPAEVEDILRRRQALEVESGIIGR
;
A
#
# COMPACT_ATOMS: atom_id res chain seq x y z
N ALA A 1 -19.54 33.94 -5.33
CA ALA A 1 -18.64 33.15 -4.48
C ALA A 1 -17.22 33.16 -5.05
N LEU A 2 -16.88 32.34 -6.05
CA LEU A 2 -15.50 32.23 -6.58
C LEU A 2 -14.90 33.54 -7.11
N ALA A 3 -15.68 34.35 -7.82
CA ALA A 3 -15.21 35.63 -8.36
C ALA A 3 -15.01 36.74 -7.31
N ARG A 4 -15.67 36.60 -6.15
CA ARG A 4 -15.71 37.61 -5.08
C ARG A 4 -14.70 37.31 -3.98
N GLY A 5 -13.90 36.24 -4.11
CA GLY A 5 -12.91 35.84 -3.11
C GLY A 5 -13.50 35.25 -1.82
N GLU A 6 -14.82 35.02 -1.77
CA GLU A 6 -15.54 34.49 -0.60
C GLU A 6 -15.26 33.00 -0.35
N LEU A 7 -14.69 32.29 -1.32
CA LEU A 7 -14.44 30.85 -1.27
C LEU A 7 -12.98 30.55 -1.65
N ARG A 8 -12.26 29.86 -0.76
CA ARG A 8 -10.92 29.30 -1.04
C ARG A 8 -11.07 27.81 -1.29
N THR A 9 -10.57 27.33 -2.43
CA THR A 9 -10.76 25.94 -2.85
C THR A 9 -9.52 25.43 -3.57
N ILE A 10 -9.14 24.19 -3.28
CA ILE A 10 -8.16 23.41 -4.04
C ILE A 10 -8.94 22.30 -4.74
N ALA A 11 -8.76 22.18 -6.05
CA ALA A 11 -9.33 21.11 -6.86
C ALA A 11 -8.23 20.16 -7.31
N ALA A 12 -8.53 18.87 -7.39
CA ALA A 12 -7.66 17.84 -7.94
C ALA A 12 -8.42 17.11 -9.06
N THR A 13 -7.79 16.94 -10.22
CA THR A 13 -8.38 16.30 -11.39
C THR A 13 -7.28 15.74 -12.27
N THR A 14 -7.62 14.79 -13.14
CA THR A 14 -6.67 14.30 -14.14
C THR A 14 -6.49 15.32 -15.27
N TRP A 15 -5.39 15.20 -16.01
CA TRP A 15 -5.16 16.06 -17.17
C TRP A 15 -6.25 15.92 -18.25
N ALA A 16 -6.77 14.70 -18.43
CA ALA A 16 -7.83 14.43 -19.40
C ALA A 16 -9.13 15.17 -19.02
N GLU A 17 -9.54 15.08 -17.76
CA GLU A 17 -10.71 15.80 -17.23
C GLU A 17 -10.52 17.31 -17.25
N TYR A 18 -9.32 17.81 -16.91
CA TYR A 18 -8.99 19.23 -17.01
C TYR A 18 -9.23 19.76 -18.44
N LYS A 19 -8.69 19.08 -19.46
CA LYS A 19 -8.90 19.46 -20.87
C LYS A 19 -10.36 19.38 -21.30
N GLN A 20 -11.08 18.37 -20.82
CA GLN A 20 -12.46 18.14 -21.23
C GLN A 20 -13.42 19.17 -20.61
N HIS A 21 -13.22 19.53 -19.34
CA HIS A 21 -14.20 20.24 -18.53
C HIS A 21 -13.78 21.63 -18.05
N ILE A 22 -12.49 21.85 -17.77
CA ILE A 22 -12.00 23.11 -17.18
C ILE A 22 -11.46 24.03 -18.26
N GLU A 23 -10.61 23.52 -19.15
CA GLU A 23 -9.95 24.32 -20.20
C GLU A 23 -10.95 24.96 -21.17
N LYS A 24 -12.08 24.28 -21.42
CA LYS A 24 -13.14 24.79 -22.29
C LYS A 24 -13.95 25.94 -21.69
N ASP A 25 -13.88 26.15 -20.37
CA ASP A 25 -14.61 27.21 -19.67
C ASP A 25 -13.68 28.42 -19.39
N PRO A 26 -13.87 29.56 -20.06
CA PRO A 26 -13.07 30.77 -19.85
C PRO A 26 -13.17 31.35 -18.43
N ALA A 27 -14.26 31.07 -17.73
CA ALA A 27 -14.50 31.58 -16.39
C ALA A 27 -13.78 30.76 -15.31
N LEU A 28 -13.55 29.46 -15.56
CA LEU A 28 -12.77 28.59 -14.69
C LEU A 28 -11.27 28.76 -14.92
N THR A 29 -10.82 28.81 -16.17
CA THR A 29 -9.40 29.03 -16.52
C THR A 29 -8.82 30.35 -16.01
N ARG A 30 -9.65 31.38 -15.80
CA ARG A 30 -9.24 32.65 -15.18
C ARG A 30 -9.17 32.62 -13.65
N ARG A 31 -9.77 31.62 -13.00
CA ARG A 31 -9.91 31.55 -11.54
C ARG A 31 -9.08 30.45 -10.90
N PHE A 32 -8.84 29.37 -11.63
CA PHE A 32 -7.97 28.30 -11.21
C PHE A 32 -6.59 28.45 -11.85
N GLN A 33 -5.56 28.46 -11.01
CA GLN A 33 -4.18 28.29 -11.45
C GLN A 33 -3.88 26.80 -11.55
N VAL A 34 -3.43 26.35 -12.71
CA VAL A 34 -2.98 24.97 -12.88
C VAL A 34 -1.64 24.80 -12.17
N VAL A 35 -1.59 23.83 -11.26
CA VAL A 35 -0.37 23.32 -10.65
C VAL A 35 -0.25 21.87 -11.08
N LYS A 36 0.70 21.59 -11.98
CA LYS A 36 0.93 20.23 -12.49
C LYS A 36 1.68 19.43 -11.43
N ILE A 37 1.14 18.27 -11.08
CA ILE A 37 1.76 17.31 -10.18
C ILE A 37 2.16 16.11 -11.04
N GLU A 38 3.45 15.80 -11.05
CA GLU A 38 3.99 14.65 -11.79
C GLU A 38 4.23 13.48 -10.84
N GLU A 39 4.32 12.28 -11.42
CA GLU A 39 4.72 11.08 -10.69
C GLU A 39 6.13 11.31 -10.12
N PRO A 40 6.37 11.03 -8.82
CA PRO A 40 7.68 11.20 -8.22
C PRO A 40 8.67 10.20 -8.80
N SER A 41 9.95 10.58 -8.83
CA SER A 41 11.04 9.64 -9.10
C SER A 41 11.09 8.54 -8.03
N GLU A 42 11.72 7.41 -8.35
CA GLU A 42 11.90 6.31 -7.40
C GLU A 42 12.55 6.78 -6.08
N ALA A 43 13.61 7.58 -6.15
CA ALA A 43 14.30 8.10 -4.97
C ALA A 43 13.39 8.94 -4.07
N VAL A 44 12.52 9.76 -4.66
CA VAL A 44 11.55 10.57 -3.92
C VAL A 44 10.44 9.67 -3.36
N ALA A 45 9.97 8.69 -4.12
CA ALA A 45 8.96 7.74 -3.65
C ALA A 45 9.46 6.90 -2.46
N VAL A 46 10.74 6.48 -2.46
CA VAL A 46 11.35 5.79 -1.31
C VAL A 46 11.28 6.67 -0.05
N LEU A 47 11.66 7.95 -0.16
CA LEU A 47 11.56 8.88 0.97
C LEU A 47 10.12 9.08 1.44
N MET A 48 9.16 9.17 0.51
CA MET A 48 7.74 9.23 0.85
C MET A 48 7.30 7.98 1.61
N LEU A 49 7.66 6.77 1.14
CA LEU A 49 7.30 5.51 1.77
C LEU A 49 7.91 5.36 3.17
N ARG A 50 9.13 5.84 3.41
CA ARG A 50 9.73 5.90 4.76
C ARG A 50 8.86 6.70 5.73
N GLY A 51 8.22 7.77 5.26
CA GLY A 51 7.27 8.56 6.06
C GLY A 51 5.96 7.82 6.39
N VAL A 52 5.54 6.85 5.58
CA VAL A 52 4.31 6.05 5.79
C VAL A 52 4.60 4.73 6.49
N ALA A 53 5.84 4.24 6.47
CA ALA A 53 6.24 2.93 6.97
C ALA A 53 5.81 2.73 8.43
N GLY A 54 6.04 3.72 9.31
CA GLY A 54 5.66 3.60 10.72
C GLY A 54 4.16 3.42 10.96
N VAL A 55 3.31 3.98 10.10
CA VAL A 55 1.86 3.78 10.17
C VAL A 55 1.49 2.35 9.77
N LEU A 56 2.13 1.82 8.71
CA LEU A 56 1.92 0.45 8.25
C LEU A 56 2.41 -0.58 9.27
N GLU A 57 3.59 -0.37 9.86
CA GLU A 57 4.14 -1.21 10.93
C GLU A 57 3.18 -1.30 12.12
N GLN A 58 2.65 -0.16 12.58
CA GLN A 58 1.69 -0.12 13.67
C GLN A 58 0.37 -0.82 13.32
N HIS A 59 -0.12 -0.63 12.09
CA HIS A 59 -1.38 -1.21 11.65
C HIS A 59 -1.30 -2.75 11.56
N HIS A 60 -0.25 -3.28 10.93
CA HIS A 60 -0.06 -4.71 10.71
C HIS A 60 0.67 -5.43 11.84
N LYS A 61 1.27 -4.69 12.78
CA LYS A 61 2.11 -5.21 13.87
C LYS A 61 3.32 -6.00 13.36
N VAL A 62 3.93 -5.52 12.28
CA VAL A 62 5.13 -6.11 11.67
C VAL A 62 6.25 -5.08 11.64
N GLN A 63 7.49 -5.53 11.48
CA GLN A 63 8.63 -4.67 11.21
C GLN A 63 8.86 -4.58 9.71
N ILE A 64 9.08 -3.37 9.19
CA ILE A 64 9.39 -3.10 7.79
C ILE A 64 10.85 -2.71 7.70
N LEU A 65 11.63 -3.53 6.98
CA LEU A 65 13.03 -3.22 6.69
C LEU A 65 13.15 -2.15 5.61
N ASP A 66 14.21 -1.36 5.63
CA ASP A 66 14.44 -0.30 4.64
C ASP A 66 14.58 -0.88 3.22
N GLU A 67 15.23 -2.05 3.10
CA GLU A 67 15.37 -2.76 1.83
C GLU A 67 14.01 -3.22 1.27
N ALA A 68 13.03 -3.48 2.15
CA ALA A 68 11.68 -3.82 1.73
C ALA A 68 10.95 -2.61 1.12
N ILE A 69 11.23 -1.39 1.62
CA ILE A 69 10.71 -0.15 1.05
C ILE A 69 11.30 0.09 -0.34
N GLU A 70 12.62 -0.03 -0.47
CA GLU A 70 13.31 0.12 -1.76
C GLU A 70 12.81 -0.91 -2.78
N ALA A 71 12.67 -2.17 -2.37
CA ALA A 71 12.13 -3.23 -3.20
C ALA A 71 10.67 -2.95 -3.61
N ALA A 72 9.82 -2.47 -2.70
CA ALA A 72 8.44 -2.14 -3.01
C ALA A 72 8.34 -1.04 -4.09
N VAL A 73 9.18 0.00 -4.01
CA VAL A 73 9.24 1.05 -5.04
C VAL A 73 9.75 0.48 -6.37
N ALA A 74 10.91 -0.17 -6.38
CA ALA A 74 11.53 -0.66 -7.60
C ALA A 74 10.65 -1.69 -8.33
N LEU A 75 10.09 -2.65 -7.60
CA LEU A 75 9.25 -3.70 -8.18
C LEU A 75 7.90 -3.17 -8.65
N SER A 76 7.25 -2.30 -7.87
CA SER A 76 5.97 -1.71 -8.30
C SER A 76 6.16 -0.79 -9.51
N HIS A 77 7.26 -0.03 -9.58
CA HIS A 77 7.58 0.79 -10.74
C HIS A 77 7.75 -0.06 -12.00
N ARG A 78 8.51 -1.14 -11.91
CA ARG A 78 8.81 -2.01 -13.04
C ARG A 78 7.63 -2.87 -13.51
N TYR A 79 6.84 -3.41 -12.58
CA TYR A 79 5.86 -4.46 -12.90
C TYR A 79 4.40 -4.02 -12.80
N ILE A 80 4.12 -2.80 -12.32
CA ILE A 80 2.76 -2.24 -12.23
C ILE A 80 2.71 -0.90 -13.00
N PRO A 81 2.82 -0.91 -14.34
CA PRO A 81 2.89 0.31 -15.16
C PRO A 81 1.55 1.05 -15.26
N ALA A 82 0.43 0.38 -14.97
CA ALA A 82 -0.91 0.97 -15.04
C ALA A 82 -1.23 1.93 -13.87
N ARG A 83 -0.37 1.99 -12.85
CA ARG A 83 -0.52 2.85 -11.67
C ARG A 83 0.71 3.72 -11.47
N GLN A 84 0.55 4.82 -10.75
CA GLN A 84 1.62 5.79 -10.48
C GLN A 84 2.20 5.62 -9.08
N LEU A 85 3.49 5.91 -8.92
CA LEU A 85 4.12 6.15 -7.63
C LEU A 85 3.52 7.42 -6.98
N PRO A 86 3.54 7.51 -5.63
CA PRO A 86 3.99 6.50 -4.67
C PRO A 86 2.90 5.45 -4.34
N ASP A 87 1.65 5.68 -4.74
CA ASP A 87 0.46 4.93 -4.33
C ASP A 87 0.56 3.42 -4.61
N LYS A 88 1.05 3.03 -5.80
CA LYS A 88 1.25 1.61 -6.12
C LYS A 88 2.26 0.90 -5.20
N ALA A 89 3.31 1.61 -4.77
CA ALA A 89 4.33 1.05 -3.89
C ALA A 89 3.79 0.89 -2.47
N VAL A 90 3.01 1.88 -2.00
CA VAL A 90 2.31 1.79 -0.70
C VAL A 90 1.34 0.60 -0.69
N SER A 91 0.53 0.44 -1.74
CA SER A 91 -0.41 -0.69 -1.86
C SER A 91 0.30 -2.05 -1.86
N LEU A 92 1.45 -2.14 -2.56
CA LEU A 92 2.25 -3.36 -2.60
C LEU A 92 2.84 -3.68 -1.23
N LEU A 93 3.41 -2.67 -0.55
CA LEU A 93 4.01 -2.82 0.77
C LEU A 93 2.94 -3.20 1.82
N ASP A 94 1.77 -2.56 1.79
CA ASP A 94 0.63 -2.86 2.66
C ASP A 94 0.17 -4.32 2.53
N THR A 95 0.02 -4.80 1.29
CA THR A 95 -0.33 -6.20 1.01
C THR A 95 0.72 -7.18 1.53
N ALA A 96 2.01 -6.82 1.39
CA ALA A 96 3.11 -7.64 1.92
C ALA A 96 3.09 -7.68 3.46
N CYS A 97 2.84 -6.54 4.11
CA CYS A 97 2.72 -6.44 5.58
C CYS A 97 1.56 -7.30 6.08
N ALA A 98 0.39 -7.22 5.45
CA ALA A 98 -0.77 -8.03 5.79
C ALA A 98 -0.45 -9.53 5.71
N ARG A 99 0.28 -9.96 4.67
CA ARG A 99 0.69 -11.35 4.50
C ARG A 99 1.64 -11.84 5.60
N VAL A 100 2.58 -11.00 6.02
CA VAL A 100 3.49 -11.32 7.14
C VAL A 100 2.73 -11.36 8.46
N ALA A 101 1.80 -10.43 8.70
CA ALA A 101 0.99 -10.43 9.91
C ALA A 101 0.16 -11.73 10.03
N VAL A 102 -0.43 -12.19 8.92
CA VAL A 102 -1.16 -13.46 8.88
C VAL A 102 -0.23 -14.65 9.15
N SER A 103 0.96 -14.69 8.54
CA SER A 103 1.88 -15.80 8.72
C SER A 103 2.42 -15.90 10.15
N GLN A 104 2.57 -14.79 10.88
CA GLN A 104 2.99 -14.78 12.29
C GLN A 104 1.97 -15.43 13.23
N HIS A 105 0.68 -15.46 12.87
CA HIS A 105 -0.37 -16.08 13.68
C HIS A 105 -0.61 -17.55 13.30
N ALA A 106 -0.01 -18.03 12.22
CA ALA A 106 -0.15 -19.42 11.79
C ALA A 106 0.80 -20.32 12.59
N THR A 107 0.30 -21.48 13.02
CA THR A 107 1.17 -22.54 13.55
C THR A 107 2.13 -22.94 12.43
N PRO A 108 3.46 -22.96 12.68
CA PRO A 108 4.41 -23.43 11.68
C PRO A 108 4.08 -24.85 11.23
N ALA A 109 4.17 -25.12 9.93
CA ALA A 109 3.79 -26.42 9.37
C ALA A 109 4.51 -27.60 10.04
N GLU A 110 5.79 -27.43 10.36
CA GLU A 110 6.59 -28.44 11.07
C GLU A 110 6.03 -28.74 12.48
N VAL A 111 5.55 -27.72 13.18
CA VAL A 111 4.92 -27.88 14.50
C VAL A 111 3.56 -28.58 14.35
N GLU A 112 2.78 -28.19 13.36
CA GLU A 112 1.49 -28.81 13.07
C GLU A 112 1.65 -30.31 12.75
N ASP A 113 2.63 -30.68 11.93
CA ASP A 113 2.93 -32.07 11.58
C ASP A 113 3.34 -32.90 12.81
N ILE A 114 4.19 -32.35 13.69
CA ILE A 114 4.58 -33.01 14.94
C ILE A 114 3.36 -33.20 15.86
N LEU A 115 2.49 -32.19 15.98
CA LEU A 115 1.29 -32.27 16.80
C LEU A 115 0.31 -33.33 16.28
N ARG A 116 0.09 -33.39 14.96
CA ARG A 116 -0.73 -34.45 14.34
C ARG A 116 -0.14 -35.83 14.61
N ARG A 117 1.19 -35.98 14.48
CA ARG A 117 1.86 -37.25 14.75
C ARG A 117 1.76 -37.66 16.21
N ARG A 118 1.89 -36.72 17.16
CA ARG A 118 1.69 -36.98 18.59
C ARG A 118 0.26 -37.44 18.87
N GLN A 119 -0.72 -36.75 18.29
CA GLN A 119 -2.13 -37.11 18.44
C GLN A 119 -2.43 -38.51 17.91
N ALA A 120 -1.87 -38.89 16.77
CA ALA A 120 -2.01 -40.25 16.23
C ALA A 120 -1.46 -41.32 17.19
N LEU A 121 -0.27 -41.09 17.75
CA LEU A 121 0.36 -41.99 18.73
C LEU A 121 -0.43 -42.08 20.05
N GLU A 122 -0.99 -40.96 20.52
CA GLU A 122 -1.85 -40.95 21.72
C GLU A 122 -3.12 -41.80 21.50
N VAL A 123 -3.72 -41.73 20.31
CA VAL A 123 -4.86 -42.56 19.93
C VAL A 123 -4.47 -44.04 19.88
N GLU A 124 -3.36 -44.38 19.22
CA GLU A 124 -2.86 -45.76 19.15
C GLU A 124 -2.57 -46.33 20.55
N SER A 125 -1.89 -45.58 21.41
CA SER A 125 -1.60 -45.99 22.79
C SER A 125 -2.87 -46.20 23.62
N GLY A 126 -3.89 -45.36 23.44
CA GLY A 126 -5.17 -45.48 24.14
C GLY A 126 -5.98 -46.71 23.71
N ILE A 127 -5.78 -47.20 22.48
CA ILE A 127 -6.37 -48.46 22.00
C ILE A 127 -5.68 -49.66 22.65
N ILE A 128 -4.34 -49.65 22.74
CA ILE A 128 -3.56 -50.75 23.33
C ILE A 128 -3.82 -50.89 24.84
N GLY A 129 -4.11 -49.78 25.53
CA GLY A 129 -4.37 -49.76 26.98
C GLY A 129 -5.77 -50.22 27.41
N ARG A 130 -6.66 -50.60 26.47
CA ARG A 130 -7.98 -51.20 26.73
C ARG A 130 -7.95 -52.71 26.54
#